data_AF-A0A925DVL1-F1
#
_entry.id   AF-A0A925DVL1-F1
#
_cell.length_a   1.000
_cell.length_b   1.000
_cell.length_c   1.000
_cell.angle_alpha   90.00
_cell.angle_beta   90.00
_cell.angle_gamma   90.00
#
_symmetry.space_group_name_H-M   'P 1'
#
loop_
_entity.id
_entity.type
_entity.pdbx_description
1 polymer ?
#
loop_
_entity_poly.entity_id
_entity_poly.type
_entity_poly.pdbx_seq_one_letter_code
_entity_poly.pdbx_strand_id
1 'polypeptide(L)'
;ILHSKRFKFLATTSNPFLKYFINNSLLPILFIVFYFAKLYRFDDYKELMGFEEIISTISGILLGIIFLVAVSFAYFFGAAKTINRSMMAIVDNRELFKKTFIGRSHPVDDFGLKVKYYLSASMRLRTVRNVGHYRPDFLDAIFKRHHIAAIACMLLAFIFLIVVGFFLEQRLFEMPAAASILIFFAVMISFIGALTYFLQSWSLPVAILLTLLINFLYEKELIDPRNKAYGLNYISNTQRPSYDKQSLQALCSAPQLAADKASMINVLENWKARQQQEKPLMIFINVSGGGLRSAAFVMNTLQQLDSSTNGQLMQHTFLISGASGGMLAATYYRELYRYKLKDSTVNLYNKEYNDYISGDLLNPVFTSMIARDIFAPMQKFSVGKNRYIKDRGYAFEKKLSDNTRGLLNIQLKDIAADETAARVPMIIFNSVIKRDGRKLLISTQPLSFMMKSRYFHSDTSVSADAVDFGAMFKNQDPMNLRVLTAMRMNATFPYVLPNV
;
A
#
# COMPACT_ATOMS: atom_id res chain seq x y z
N ILE A 1 -4.98 -10.34 27.35
CA ILE A 1 -6.42 -9.98 27.33
C ILE A 1 -7.28 -11.19 26.96
N LEU A 2 -7.19 -11.72 25.74
CA LEU A 2 -8.10 -12.76 25.23
C LEU A 2 -8.13 -14.09 26.01
N HIS A 3 -7.01 -14.52 26.58
CA HIS A 3 -6.90 -15.84 27.24
C HIS A 3 -6.59 -15.78 28.74
N SER A 4 -6.64 -14.60 29.39
CA SER A 4 -6.24 -14.47 30.80
C SER A 4 -7.06 -15.35 31.74
N LYS A 5 -8.33 -15.61 31.41
CA LYS A 5 -9.21 -16.51 32.16
C LYS A 5 -8.69 -17.95 32.23
N ARG A 6 -7.85 -18.37 31.27
CA ARG A 6 -7.25 -19.72 31.21
C ARG A 6 -5.98 -19.86 32.05
N PHE A 7 -5.30 -18.75 32.34
CA PHE A 7 -4.02 -18.73 33.05
C PHE A 7 -4.12 -18.08 34.43
N LYS A 8 -5.24 -18.31 35.15
CA LYS A 8 -5.50 -17.72 36.49
C LYS A 8 -4.37 -17.98 37.48
N PHE A 9 -3.69 -19.13 37.37
CA PHE A 9 -2.54 -19.45 38.21
C PHE A 9 -1.37 -18.49 38.07
N LEU A 10 -1.21 -17.79 36.94
CA LEU A 10 -0.13 -16.81 36.80
C LEU A 10 -0.27 -15.68 37.81
N ALA A 11 -1.49 -15.28 38.18
CA ALA A 11 -1.74 -14.22 39.15
C ALA A 11 -1.17 -14.53 40.56
N THR A 12 -0.90 -15.81 40.86
CA THR A 12 -0.37 -16.24 42.16
C THR A 12 1.13 -16.54 42.12
N THR A 13 1.78 -16.24 40.99
CA THR A 13 3.19 -16.49 40.76
C THR A 13 3.98 -15.19 40.70
N SER A 14 5.23 -15.21 41.19
CA SER A 14 6.16 -14.09 40.98
C SER A 14 6.46 -13.89 39.50
N ASN A 15 6.52 -12.64 39.02
CA ASN A 15 6.83 -12.32 37.61
C ASN A 15 5.95 -13.06 36.59
N PRO A 16 4.61 -12.87 36.62
CA PRO A 16 3.66 -13.57 35.76
C PRO A 16 3.94 -13.36 34.26
N PHE A 17 4.37 -12.16 33.88
CA PHE A 17 4.69 -11.82 32.49
C PHE A 17 5.90 -12.63 31.97
N LEU A 18 6.96 -12.76 32.77
CA LEU A 18 8.15 -13.54 32.38
C LEU A 18 7.82 -15.02 32.20
N LYS A 19 7.01 -15.59 33.11
CA LYS A 19 6.56 -16.98 33.00
C LYS A 19 5.68 -17.18 31.77
N TYR A 20 4.78 -16.25 31.50
CA TYR A 20 3.99 -16.27 30.27
C TYR A 20 4.88 -16.22 29.02
N PHE A 21 5.87 -15.32 28.99
CA PHE A 21 6.81 -15.18 27.88
C PHE A 21 7.57 -16.48 27.61
N ILE A 22 8.22 -17.06 28.63
CA ILE A 22 9.00 -18.31 28.49
C ILE A 22 8.14 -19.47 27.98
N ASN A 23 6.92 -19.63 28.51
CA ASN A 23 6.05 -20.75 28.14
C ASN A 23 5.39 -20.57 26.76
N ASN A 24 5.51 -19.40 26.13
CA ASN A 24 4.95 -19.11 24.81
C ASN A 24 6.03 -18.72 23.78
N SER A 25 7.33 -18.78 24.13
CA SER A 25 8.42 -18.32 23.26
C SER A 25 8.85 -19.35 22.22
N LEU A 26 8.51 -20.64 22.38
CA LEU A 26 8.99 -21.70 21.50
C LEU A 26 8.61 -21.48 20.03
N LEU A 27 7.32 -21.23 19.75
CA LEU A 27 6.85 -20.99 18.38
C LEU A 27 7.46 -19.71 17.76
N PRO A 28 7.49 -18.55 18.46
CA PRO A 28 8.21 -17.37 17.97
C PRO A 28 9.70 -17.61 17.70
N ILE A 29 10.41 -18.33 18.57
CA ILE A 29 11.85 -18.62 18.38
C ILE A 29 12.05 -19.51 17.15
N LEU A 30 11.26 -20.58 17.00
CA LEU A 30 11.31 -21.44 15.82
C LEU A 30 11.02 -20.66 14.53
N PHE A 31 10.05 -19.74 14.57
CA PHE A 31 9.76 -18.86 13.44
C PHE A 31 10.94 -17.94 13.11
N ILE A 32 11.57 -17.31 14.10
CA ILE A 32 12.75 -16.44 13.89
C ILE A 32 13.91 -17.23 13.27
N VAL A 33 14.19 -18.43 13.77
CA VAL A 33 15.23 -19.31 13.21
C VAL A 33 14.92 -19.66 11.76
N PHE A 34 13.69 -20.09 11.48
CA PHE A 34 13.24 -20.39 10.12
C PHE A 34 13.34 -19.17 9.21
N TYR A 35 12.92 -18.00 9.70
CA TYR A 35 12.97 -16.74 8.97
C TYR A 35 14.41 -16.37 8.61
N PHE A 36 15.36 -16.43 9.55
CA PHE A 36 16.77 -16.13 9.26
C PHE A 36 17.41 -17.14 8.31
N ALA A 37 17.05 -18.42 8.39
CA ALA A 37 17.50 -19.41 7.42
C ALA A 37 17.00 -19.10 5.99
N LYS A 38 15.76 -18.62 5.87
CA LYS A 38 15.19 -18.20 4.57
C LYS A 38 15.76 -16.88 4.09
N LEU A 39 15.98 -15.93 4.98
CA LEU A 39 16.56 -14.62 4.70
C LEU A 39 17.99 -14.79 4.17
N TYR A 40 18.84 -15.54 4.89
CA TYR A 40 20.21 -15.84 4.43
C TYR A 40 20.23 -16.41 3.01
N ARG A 41 19.38 -17.40 2.73
CA ARG A 41 19.28 -17.99 1.39
C ARG A 41 18.75 -17.00 0.36
N PHE A 42 17.88 -16.07 0.73
CA PHE A 42 17.37 -15.07 -0.19
C PHE A 42 18.47 -14.04 -0.52
N ASP A 43 19.14 -13.51 0.50
CA ASP A 43 20.16 -12.47 0.33
C ASP A 43 21.36 -12.99 -0.48
N ASP A 44 21.79 -14.23 -0.24
CA ASP A 44 22.88 -14.90 -0.97
C ASP A 44 22.51 -15.21 -2.43
N TYR A 45 21.38 -15.88 -2.68
CA TYR A 45 21.04 -16.38 -4.03
C TYR A 45 20.25 -15.40 -4.91
N LYS A 46 19.57 -14.41 -4.31
CA LYS A 46 18.69 -13.47 -5.04
C LYS A 46 19.21 -12.05 -5.02
N GLU A 47 19.70 -11.58 -3.88
CA GLU A 47 20.28 -10.24 -3.78
C GLU A 47 21.78 -10.22 -4.10
N LEU A 48 22.43 -11.40 -4.13
CA LEU A 48 23.85 -11.57 -4.41
C LEU A 48 24.73 -10.79 -3.42
N MET A 49 24.25 -10.66 -2.19
CA MET A 49 24.95 -9.95 -1.12
C MET A 49 26.19 -10.69 -0.67
N GLY A 50 27.22 -9.95 -0.26
CA GLY A 50 28.40 -10.52 0.37
C GLY A 50 28.11 -11.06 1.77
N PHE A 51 28.90 -12.02 2.25
CA PHE A 51 28.72 -12.61 3.58
C PHE A 51 28.63 -11.56 4.71
N GLU A 52 29.48 -10.53 4.68
CA GLU A 52 29.47 -9.45 5.67
C GLU A 52 28.17 -8.63 5.66
N GLU A 53 27.62 -8.37 4.47
CA GLU A 53 26.36 -7.65 4.30
C GLU A 53 25.18 -8.44 4.88
N ILE A 54 25.16 -9.76 4.63
CA ILE A 54 24.12 -10.66 5.15
C ILE A 54 24.19 -10.73 6.67
N ILE A 55 25.37 -10.93 7.24
CA ILE A 55 25.54 -11.00 8.71
C ILE A 55 25.20 -9.66 9.37
N SER A 56 25.56 -8.54 8.75
CA SER A 56 25.18 -7.20 9.23
C SER A 56 23.66 -7.03 9.28
N THR A 57 22.96 -7.44 8.21
CA THR A 57 21.50 -7.38 8.12
C THR A 57 20.82 -8.25 9.17
N ILE A 58 21.24 -9.51 9.31
CA ILE A 58 20.73 -10.45 10.32
C ILE A 58 20.98 -9.91 11.74
N SER A 59 22.17 -9.40 12.00
CA SER A 59 22.54 -8.84 13.31
C SER A 59 21.70 -7.61 13.65
N GLY A 60 21.46 -6.72 12.68
CA GLY A 60 20.58 -5.56 12.85
C GLY A 60 19.16 -5.94 13.23
N ILE A 61 18.57 -6.93 12.54
CA ILE A 61 17.23 -7.45 12.86
C ILE A 61 17.21 -8.08 14.27
N LEU A 62 18.22 -8.90 14.60
CA LEU A 62 18.30 -9.56 15.90
C LEU A 62 18.44 -8.56 17.05
N LEU A 63 19.31 -7.55 16.90
CA LEU A 63 19.46 -6.47 17.87
C LEU A 63 18.16 -5.69 18.05
N GLY A 64 17.43 -5.41 16.96
CA GLY A 64 16.11 -4.79 17.01
C GLY A 64 15.09 -5.62 17.81
N ILE A 65 15.07 -6.94 17.61
CA ILE A 65 14.21 -7.85 18.37
C ILE A 65 14.58 -7.84 19.86
N ILE A 66 15.87 -7.96 20.18
CA ILE A 66 16.36 -7.94 21.57
C ILE A 66 15.99 -6.62 22.26
N PHE A 67 16.19 -5.50 21.57
CA PHE A 67 15.84 -4.17 22.06
C PHE A 67 14.33 -4.07 22.37
N LEU A 68 13.47 -4.49 21.44
CA LEU A 68 12.01 -4.45 21.63
C LEU A 68 11.55 -5.33 22.80
N VAL A 69 12.15 -6.51 22.95
CA VAL A 69 11.88 -7.42 24.08
C VAL A 69 12.33 -6.77 25.40
N ALA A 70 13.51 -6.14 25.44
CA ALA A 70 14.03 -5.46 26.62
C ALA A 70 13.14 -4.28 27.06
N VAL A 71 12.71 -3.43 26.11
CA VAL A 71 11.77 -2.33 26.36
C VAL A 71 10.43 -2.85 26.89
N SER A 72 9.92 -3.94 26.30
CA SER A 72 8.68 -4.58 26.76
C SER A 72 8.80 -5.09 28.20
N PHE A 73 9.90 -5.76 28.55
CA PHE A 73 10.15 -6.20 29.92
C PHE A 73 10.25 -5.03 30.90
N ALA A 74 10.95 -3.96 30.55
CA ALA A 74 11.05 -2.77 31.38
C ALA A 74 9.68 -2.18 31.70
N TYR A 75 8.81 -2.03 30.69
CA TYR A 75 7.45 -1.53 30.85
C TYR A 75 6.59 -2.47 31.72
N PHE A 76 6.51 -3.76 31.38
CA PHE A 76 5.60 -4.69 32.07
C PHE A 76 6.07 -5.04 33.49
N PHE A 77 7.37 -5.04 33.77
CA PHE A 77 7.86 -5.17 35.14
C PHE A 77 7.57 -3.91 35.97
N GLY A 78 7.69 -2.72 35.39
CA GLY A 78 7.26 -1.47 36.03
C GLY A 78 5.76 -1.47 36.38
N ALA A 79 4.93 -1.89 35.43
CA ALA A 79 3.49 -2.05 35.64
C ALA A 79 3.18 -3.10 36.72
N ALA A 80 3.84 -4.26 36.68
CA ALA A 80 3.65 -5.33 37.68
C ALA A 80 4.02 -4.87 39.09
N LYS A 81 5.12 -4.12 39.26
CA LYS A 81 5.53 -3.56 40.57
C LYS A 81 4.49 -2.59 41.11
N THR A 82 3.92 -1.74 40.26
CA THR A 82 2.87 -0.78 40.61
C THR A 82 1.57 -1.48 41.00
N ILE A 83 1.16 -2.50 40.21
CA ILE A 83 -0.01 -3.32 40.52
C ILE A 83 0.19 -4.04 41.85
N ASN A 84 1.34 -4.68 42.06
CA ASN A 84 1.61 -5.41 43.30
C ASN A 84 1.58 -4.48 44.52
N ARG A 85 2.20 -3.29 44.45
CA ARG A 85 2.13 -2.29 45.54
C ARG A 85 0.70 -1.87 45.84
N SER A 86 -0.08 -1.54 44.80
CA SER A 86 -1.48 -1.12 44.99
C SER A 86 -2.39 -2.24 45.51
N MET A 87 -2.11 -3.50 45.15
CA MET A 87 -2.87 -4.66 45.64
C MET A 87 -2.48 -5.07 47.04
N MET A 88 -1.19 -5.07 47.38
CA MET A 88 -0.73 -5.32 48.74
C MET A 88 -1.30 -4.30 49.73
N ALA A 89 -1.36 -3.02 49.37
CA ALA A 89 -1.99 -2.00 50.21
C ALA A 89 -3.48 -2.28 50.54
N ILE A 90 -4.21 -2.95 49.64
CA ILE A 90 -5.61 -3.36 49.87
C ILE A 90 -5.67 -4.67 50.67
N VAL A 91 -4.77 -5.62 50.40
CA VAL A 91 -4.71 -6.92 51.08
C VAL A 91 -4.29 -6.77 52.55
N ASP A 92 -3.34 -5.88 52.83
CA ASP A 92 -2.84 -5.61 54.18
C ASP A 92 -3.90 -4.91 55.05
N ASN A 93 -4.88 -4.23 54.43
CA ASN A 93 -6.03 -3.63 55.12
C ASN A 93 -7.28 -4.53 55.03
N ARG A 94 -7.50 -5.33 56.08
CA ARG A 94 -8.62 -6.30 56.18
C ARG A 94 -10.01 -5.70 55.96
N GLU A 95 -10.25 -4.47 56.42
CA GLU A 95 -11.54 -3.81 56.22
C GLU A 95 -11.72 -3.36 54.76
N LEU A 96 -10.67 -2.79 54.18
CA LEU A 96 -10.66 -2.35 52.80
C LEU A 96 -10.86 -3.53 51.84
N PHE A 97 -10.20 -4.67 52.12
CA PHE A 97 -10.37 -5.89 51.35
C PHE A 97 -11.81 -6.41 51.36
N LYS A 98 -12.44 -6.49 52.54
CA LYS A 98 -13.83 -6.95 52.68
C LYS A 98 -14.84 -5.99 52.03
N LYS A 99 -14.59 -4.67 52.09
CA LYS A 99 -15.41 -3.66 51.41
C LYS A 99 -15.25 -3.69 49.88
N THR A 100 -14.05 -3.98 49.40
CA THR A 100 -13.74 -3.96 47.96
C THR A 100 -14.16 -5.25 47.26
N PHE A 101 -14.12 -6.40 47.94
CA PHE A 101 -14.35 -7.73 47.37
C PHE A 101 -15.48 -8.48 48.08
N ILE A 102 -16.69 -8.37 47.53
CA ILE A 102 -17.96 -8.82 48.14
C ILE A 102 -18.17 -10.34 47.98
N GLY A 103 -17.32 -11.05 47.22
CA GLY A 103 -17.40 -12.50 47.07
C GLY A 103 -18.49 -12.95 46.10
N ARG A 104 -18.59 -12.29 44.94
CA ARG A 104 -19.48 -12.76 43.87
C ARG A 104 -18.98 -14.10 43.31
N SER A 105 -19.84 -15.12 43.28
CA SER A 105 -19.52 -16.39 42.62
C SER A 105 -19.67 -16.19 41.11
N HIS A 106 -18.65 -16.60 40.37
CA HIS A 106 -18.72 -16.68 38.92
C HIS A 106 -18.78 -18.15 38.52
N PRO A 107 -19.61 -18.53 37.53
CA PRO A 107 -19.60 -19.88 36.99
C PRO A 107 -18.19 -20.22 36.47
N VAL A 108 -17.75 -21.45 36.71
CA VAL A 108 -16.45 -21.95 36.27
C VAL A 108 -16.50 -22.11 34.75
N ASP A 109 -15.81 -21.22 34.05
CA ASP A 109 -15.66 -21.24 32.60
C ASP A 109 -14.73 -22.42 32.22
N ASP A 110 -15.27 -23.62 32.03
CA ASP A 110 -14.52 -24.89 31.78
C ASP A 110 -14.11 -25.07 30.30
N PHE A 111 -14.20 -24.02 29.48
CA PHE A 111 -13.92 -24.08 28.05
C PHE A 111 -12.41 -23.94 27.75
N GLY A 112 -11.70 -25.07 27.64
CA GLY A 112 -10.33 -25.16 27.14
C GLY A 112 -9.43 -26.20 27.84
N LEU A 113 -8.23 -26.44 27.29
CA LEU A 113 -7.25 -27.37 27.87
C LEU A 113 -6.72 -26.87 29.23
N LYS A 114 -6.86 -27.70 30.28
CA LYS A 114 -6.33 -27.41 31.63
C LYS A 114 -4.80 -27.46 31.62
N VAL A 115 -4.17 -26.35 31.98
CA VAL A 115 -2.70 -26.25 32.12
C VAL A 115 -2.28 -26.95 33.41
N LYS A 116 -1.56 -28.07 33.31
CA LYS A 116 -1.06 -28.85 34.47
C LYS A 116 0.36 -28.43 34.89
N TYR A 117 1.20 -28.08 33.91
CA TYR A 117 2.60 -27.77 34.10
C TYR A 117 2.98 -26.47 33.40
N TYR A 118 3.98 -25.78 33.93
CA TYR A 118 4.60 -24.62 33.30
C TYR A 118 6.09 -24.54 33.65
N LEU A 119 6.88 -23.91 32.79
CA LEU A 119 8.29 -23.58 33.04
C LEU A 119 8.41 -22.33 33.91
N SER A 120 9.19 -22.45 34.99
CA SER A 120 9.56 -21.32 35.84
C SER A 120 10.61 -20.42 35.19
N ALA A 121 10.90 -19.27 35.81
CA ALA A 121 11.92 -18.33 35.31
C ALA A 121 13.33 -18.95 35.21
N SER A 122 13.62 -20.00 35.98
CA SER A 122 14.86 -20.76 35.92
C SER A 122 14.76 -22.01 35.01
N MET A 123 13.80 -22.03 34.08
CA MET A 123 13.54 -23.14 33.14
C MET A 123 13.22 -24.50 33.79
N ARG A 124 12.83 -24.53 35.08
CA ARG A 124 12.39 -25.77 35.75
C ARG A 124 10.89 -25.98 35.55
N LEU A 125 10.49 -27.21 35.26
CA LEU A 125 9.09 -27.61 35.18
C LEU A 125 8.44 -27.54 36.57
N ARG A 126 7.28 -26.88 36.68
CA ARG A 126 6.51 -26.77 37.92
C ARG A 126 5.04 -27.09 37.67
N THR A 127 4.39 -27.64 38.70
CA THR A 127 2.95 -27.86 38.70
C THR A 127 2.19 -26.57 38.97
N VAL A 128 1.02 -26.45 38.35
CA VAL A 128 0.11 -25.33 38.58
C VAL A 128 -0.49 -25.44 40.00
N ARG A 129 -0.42 -24.34 40.77
CA ARG A 129 -1.06 -24.26 42.09
C ARG A 129 -2.56 -24.08 41.93
N ASN A 130 -3.33 -24.78 42.77
CA ASN A 130 -4.77 -24.57 42.84
C ASN A 130 -5.05 -23.14 43.34
N VAL A 131 -5.82 -22.36 42.57
CA VAL A 131 -6.18 -20.98 42.90
C VAL A 131 -7.62 -20.83 43.38
N GLY A 132 -8.35 -21.93 43.57
CA GLY A 132 -9.75 -21.93 44.01
C GLY A 132 -9.97 -21.34 45.41
N HIS A 133 -8.90 -21.16 46.19
CA HIS A 133 -8.96 -20.54 47.52
C HIS A 133 -8.93 -18.99 47.49
N TYR A 134 -8.64 -18.37 46.34
CA TYR A 134 -8.72 -16.92 46.17
C TYR A 134 -10.14 -16.51 45.75
N ARG A 135 -10.61 -15.37 46.25
CA ARG A 135 -11.90 -14.83 45.83
C ARG A 135 -11.87 -14.48 44.32
N PRO A 136 -12.87 -14.90 43.52
CA PRO A 136 -12.87 -14.66 42.06
C PRO A 136 -12.77 -13.17 41.68
N ASP A 137 -13.48 -12.32 42.41
CA ASP A 137 -13.47 -10.85 42.25
C ASP A 137 -12.09 -10.22 42.53
N PHE A 138 -11.31 -10.78 43.44
CA PHE A 138 -9.93 -10.38 43.68
C PHE A 138 -9.00 -10.71 42.50
N LEU A 139 -9.08 -11.95 41.98
CA LEU A 139 -8.29 -12.34 40.81
C LEU A 139 -8.66 -11.51 39.58
N ASP A 140 -9.95 -11.25 39.37
CA ASP A 140 -10.43 -10.44 38.25
C ASP A 140 -9.97 -8.98 38.35
N ALA A 141 -9.87 -8.41 39.57
CA ALA A 141 -9.32 -7.08 39.77
C ALA A 141 -7.83 -6.97 39.41
N ILE A 142 -7.03 -7.99 39.74
CA ILE A 142 -5.61 -8.07 39.32
C ILE A 142 -5.52 -8.12 37.79
N PHE A 143 -6.28 -9.02 37.15
CA PHE A 143 -6.27 -9.14 35.69
C PHE A 143 -6.78 -7.85 35.01
N LYS A 144 -7.80 -7.19 35.55
CA LYS A 144 -8.33 -5.93 35.03
C LYS A 144 -7.26 -4.83 35.01
N ARG A 145 -6.44 -4.71 36.05
CA ARG A 145 -5.34 -3.73 36.09
C ARG A 145 -4.25 -4.03 35.05
N HIS A 146 -3.91 -5.31 34.86
CA HIS A 146 -3.00 -5.71 33.77
C HIS A 146 -3.60 -5.44 32.38
N HIS A 147 -4.91 -5.66 32.19
CA HIS A 147 -5.60 -5.34 30.94
C HIS A 147 -5.61 -3.84 30.65
N ILE A 148 -5.84 -2.98 31.65
CA ILE A 148 -5.76 -1.52 31.50
C ILE A 148 -4.35 -1.09 31.07
N ALA A 149 -3.30 -1.65 31.69
CA ALA A 149 -1.92 -1.34 31.30
C ALA A 149 -1.61 -1.76 29.85
N ALA A 150 -2.18 -2.89 29.39
CA ALA A 150 -2.10 -3.31 28.00
C ALA A 150 -2.90 -2.37 27.08
N ILE A 151 -4.10 -1.95 27.47
CA ILE A 151 -4.93 -0.98 26.73
C ILE A 151 -4.23 0.37 26.58
N ALA A 152 -3.56 0.86 27.62
CA ALA A 152 -2.77 2.09 27.55
C ALA A 152 -1.62 1.98 26.51
N CYS A 153 -0.93 0.83 26.46
CA CYS A 153 0.09 0.58 25.44
C CYS A 153 -0.50 0.55 24.02
N MET A 154 -1.68 -0.08 23.84
CA MET A 154 -2.40 -0.09 22.57
C MET A 154 -2.79 1.33 22.12
N LEU A 155 -3.26 2.16 23.06
CA LEU A 155 -3.60 3.56 22.79
C LEU A 155 -2.36 4.38 22.40
N LEU A 156 -1.23 4.19 23.08
CA LEU A 156 0.04 4.84 22.75
C LEU A 156 0.51 4.46 21.34
N ALA A 157 0.47 3.16 20.99
CA ALA A 157 0.81 2.68 19.65
C ALA A 157 -0.10 3.28 18.58
N PHE A 158 -1.39 3.44 18.88
CA PHE A 158 -2.35 4.08 17.98
C PHE A 158 -2.04 5.57 17.77
N ILE A 159 -1.76 6.31 18.84
CA ILE A 159 -1.33 7.73 18.75
C ILE A 159 -0.04 7.85 17.93
N PHE A 160 0.92 6.97 18.17
CA PHE A 160 2.16 6.91 17.38
C PHE A 160 1.88 6.72 15.88
N LEU A 161 0.97 5.82 15.51
CA LEU A 161 0.61 5.61 14.10
C LEU A 161 -0.07 6.83 13.47
N ILE A 162 -0.91 7.54 14.22
CA ILE A 162 -1.48 8.80 13.74
C ILE A 162 -0.36 9.80 13.45
N VAL A 163 0.58 9.98 14.38
CA VAL A 163 1.74 10.87 14.20
C VAL A 163 2.54 10.49 12.96
N VAL A 164 2.87 9.20 12.79
CA VAL A 164 3.53 8.69 11.58
C VAL A 164 2.73 9.03 10.32
N GLY A 165 1.40 8.87 10.36
CA GLY A 165 0.52 9.21 9.23
C GLY A 165 0.58 10.69 8.82
N PHE A 166 0.74 11.60 9.78
CA PHE A 166 0.91 13.03 9.52
C PHE A 166 2.27 13.35 8.87
N PHE A 167 3.33 12.65 9.27
CA PHE A 167 4.71 12.91 8.82
C PHE A 167 5.24 11.97 7.73
N LEU A 168 4.39 11.15 7.13
CA LEU A 168 4.76 10.10 6.16
C LEU A 168 5.49 10.61 4.90
N GLU A 169 5.43 11.91 4.60
CA GLU A 169 6.18 12.50 3.47
C GLU A 169 7.68 12.66 3.78
N GLN A 170 8.06 12.51 5.05
CA GLN A 170 9.45 12.54 5.48
C GLN A 170 9.99 11.11 5.48
N ARG A 171 11.16 10.91 4.86
CA ARG A 171 11.80 9.59 4.73
C ARG A 171 11.99 8.86 6.07
N LEU A 172 12.18 9.58 7.17
CA LEU A 172 12.33 9.02 8.52
C LEU A 172 11.08 8.28 9.02
N PHE A 173 9.89 8.65 8.54
CA PHE A 173 8.61 8.07 8.95
C PHE A 173 8.08 7.03 7.94
N GLU A 174 8.83 6.76 6.87
CA GLU A 174 8.56 5.63 5.97
C GLU A 174 8.97 4.33 6.68
N MET A 175 8.00 3.48 7.00
CA MET A 175 8.26 2.21 7.66
C MET A 175 8.47 1.10 6.60
N PRO A 176 9.33 0.10 6.88
CA PRO A 176 9.40 -1.08 6.03
C PRO A 176 8.01 -1.71 5.82
N ALA A 177 7.71 -2.13 4.60
CA ALA A 177 6.41 -2.66 4.21
C ALA A 177 5.99 -3.85 5.09
N ALA A 178 6.92 -4.77 5.34
CA ALA A 178 6.68 -5.92 6.22
C ALA A 178 6.36 -5.49 7.66
N ALA A 179 7.06 -4.50 8.20
CA ALA A 179 6.78 -3.95 9.52
C ALA A 179 5.39 -3.31 9.58
N SER A 180 5.00 -2.56 8.54
CA SER A 180 3.66 -1.97 8.43
C SER A 180 2.57 -3.04 8.45
N ILE A 181 2.74 -4.14 7.72
CA ILE A 181 1.79 -5.28 7.72
C ILE A 181 1.69 -5.92 9.11
N LEU A 182 2.82 -6.15 9.79
CA LEU A 182 2.81 -6.72 11.14
C LEU A 182 2.13 -5.79 12.15
N ILE A 183 2.40 -4.49 12.07
CA ILE A 183 1.75 -3.45 12.86
C ILE A 183 0.24 -3.47 12.61
N PHE A 184 -0.20 -3.57 11.37
CA PHE A 184 -1.62 -3.68 11.04
C PHE A 184 -2.29 -4.87 11.72
N PHE A 185 -1.72 -6.07 11.61
CA PHE A 185 -2.25 -7.24 12.29
C PHE A 185 -2.23 -7.07 13.82
N ALA A 186 -1.17 -6.48 14.38
CA ALA A 186 -1.09 -6.21 15.80
C ALA A 186 -2.18 -5.25 16.28
N VAL A 187 -2.44 -4.17 15.54
CA VAL A 187 -3.50 -3.20 15.85
C VAL A 187 -4.88 -3.83 15.67
N MET A 188 -5.10 -4.63 14.63
CA MET A 188 -6.37 -5.32 14.40
C MET A 188 -6.68 -6.31 15.53
N ILE A 189 -5.71 -7.15 15.92
CA ILE A 189 -5.86 -8.07 17.06
C ILE A 189 -6.12 -7.31 18.36
N SER A 190 -5.39 -6.20 18.56
CA SER A 190 -5.54 -5.31 19.72
C SER A 190 -6.94 -4.70 19.80
N PHE A 191 -7.44 -4.18 18.68
CA PHE A 191 -8.76 -3.59 18.56
C PHE A 191 -9.88 -4.61 18.79
N ILE A 192 -9.79 -5.78 18.16
CA ILE A 192 -10.73 -6.89 18.39
C ILE A 192 -10.69 -7.30 19.86
N GLY A 193 -9.50 -7.45 20.45
CA GLY A 193 -9.32 -7.78 21.86
C GLY A 193 -9.95 -6.75 22.79
N ALA A 194 -9.83 -5.46 22.49
CA ALA A 194 -10.47 -4.38 23.25
C ALA A 194 -12.00 -4.42 23.11
N LEU A 195 -12.53 -4.53 21.89
CA LEU A 195 -13.98 -4.63 21.64
C LEU A 195 -14.59 -5.83 22.34
N THR A 196 -14.00 -7.03 22.22
CA THR A 196 -14.47 -8.23 22.91
C THR A 196 -14.42 -8.06 24.44
N TYR A 197 -13.39 -7.38 24.95
CA TYR A 197 -13.28 -7.11 26.38
C TYR A 197 -14.39 -6.17 26.90
N PHE A 198 -14.68 -5.08 26.18
CA PHE A 198 -15.67 -4.07 26.61
C PHE A 198 -17.11 -4.50 26.33
N LEU A 199 -17.37 -5.11 25.18
CA LEU A 199 -18.73 -5.43 24.73
C LEU A 199 -19.19 -6.82 25.17
N GLN A 200 -18.27 -7.73 25.50
CA GLN A 200 -18.60 -9.10 25.92
C GLN A 200 -19.62 -9.76 24.96
N SER A 201 -20.77 -10.20 25.47
CA SER A 201 -21.86 -10.80 24.67
C SER A 201 -22.49 -9.84 23.64
N TRP A 202 -22.33 -8.53 23.80
CA TRP A 202 -22.81 -7.50 22.86
C TRP A 202 -21.88 -7.26 21.67
N SER A 203 -20.71 -7.91 21.61
CA SER A 203 -19.74 -7.66 20.54
C SER A 203 -20.31 -7.92 19.14
N LEU A 204 -21.12 -8.98 18.99
CA LEU A 204 -21.72 -9.34 17.69
C LEU A 204 -22.83 -8.36 17.28
N PRO A 205 -23.85 -8.04 18.11
CA PRO A 205 -24.84 -7.01 17.78
C PRO A 205 -24.23 -5.65 17.41
N VAL A 206 -23.21 -5.20 18.17
CA VAL A 206 -22.54 -3.92 17.90
C VAL A 206 -21.76 -3.97 16.58
N ALA A 207 -21.10 -5.08 16.27
CA ALA A 207 -20.40 -5.25 14.99
C ALA A 207 -21.38 -5.17 13.80
N ILE A 208 -22.58 -5.76 13.92
CA ILE A 208 -23.64 -5.65 12.90
C ILE A 208 -24.08 -4.20 12.74
N LEU A 209 -24.37 -3.50 13.85
CA LEU A 209 -24.78 -2.10 13.83
C LEU A 209 -23.72 -1.19 13.20
N LEU A 210 -22.45 -1.37 13.55
CA LEU A 210 -21.34 -0.61 12.97
C LEU A 210 -21.20 -0.85 11.47
N THR A 211 -21.40 -2.09 11.01
CA THR A 211 -21.37 -2.43 9.59
C THR A 211 -22.49 -1.73 8.83
N LEU A 212 -23.72 -1.73 9.38
CA LEU A 212 -24.86 -1.03 8.79
C LEU A 212 -24.64 0.49 8.77
N LEU A 213 -24.09 1.06 9.85
CA LEU A 213 -23.74 2.48 9.92
C LEU A 213 -22.70 2.86 8.87
N ILE A 214 -21.61 2.10 8.76
CA ILE A 214 -20.57 2.33 7.76
C ILE A 214 -21.15 2.24 6.35
N ASN A 215 -21.99 1.23 6.06
CA ASN A 215 -22.68 1.10 4.78
C ASN A 215 -23.55 2.33 4.47
N PHE A 216 -24.31 2.82 5.45
CA PHE A 216 -25.11 4.05 5.30
C PHE A 216 -24.23 5.28 5.02
N LEU A 217 -23.10 5.43 5.73
CA LEU A 217 -22.15 6.53 5.49
C LEU A 217 -21.51 6.46 4.10
N TYR A 218 -21.25 5.26 3.57
CA TYR A 218 -20.79 5.05 2.19
C TYR A 218 -21.87 5.44 1.17
N GLU A 219 -23.12 5.00 1.36
CA GLU A 219 -24.23 5.30 0.46
C GLU A 219 -24.52 6.80 0.38
N LYS A 220 -24.34 7.53 1.49
CA LYS A 220 -24.45 9.00 1.53
C LYS A 220 -23.22 9.75 1.05
N GLU A 221 -22.19 9.05 0.53
CA GLU A 221 -20.90 9.60 0.12
C GLU A 221 -20.19 10.46 1.22
N LEU A 222 -20.53 10.23 2.49
CA LEU A 222 -19.86 10.88 3.63
C LEU A 222 -18.46 10.30 3.85
N ILE A 223 -18.32 9.00 3.61
CA ILE A 223 -17.03 8.32 3.50
C ILE A 223 -16.88 7.94 2.03
N ASP A 224 -15.89 8.51 1.34
CA ASP A 224 -15.57 8.17 -0.03
C ASP A 224 -14.17 7.54 -0.10
N PRO A 225 -14.06 6.20 -0.17
CA PRO A 225 -12.78 5.50 -0.24
C PRO A 225 -12.25 5.43 -1.67
N ARG A 226 -12.97 5.99 -2.66
CA ARG A 226 -12.59 5.91 -4.07
C ARG A 226 -11.33 6.72 -4.28
N ASN A 227 -10.29 6.07 -4.79
CA ASN A 227 -9.11 6.77 -5.25
C ASN A 227 -9.42 7.45 -6.59
N LYS A 228 -8.83 8.63 -6.82
CA LYS A 228 -9.16 9.49 -7.95
C LYS A 228 -8.01 9.54 -8.95
N ALA A 229 -8.33 9.77 -10.21
CA ALA A 229 -7.35 10.10 -11.24
C ALA A 229 -6.94 11.58 -11.06
N TYR A 230 -5.76 11.82 -10.50
CA TYR A 230 -5.34 13.18 -10.17
C TYR A 230 -5.10 14.01 -11.43
N GLY A 231 -5.74 15.17 -11.49
CA GLY A 231 -5.87 16.01 -12.67
C GLY A 231 -7.34 16.26 -13.05
N LEU A 232 -8.19 15.24 -12.90
CA LEU A 232 -9.60 15.32 -13.29
C LEU A 232 -10.46 16.13 -12.31
N ASN A 233 -11.49 16.79 -12.84
CA ASN A 233 -12.48 17.50 -12.04
C ASN A 233 -13.59 16.55 -11.55
N TYR A 234 -13.70 16.38 -10.23
CA TYR A 234 -14.71 15.54 -9.57
C TYR A 234 -15.81 16.33 -8.83
N ILE A 235 -15.76 17.66 -8.84
CA ILE A 235 -16.72 18.52 -8.11
C ILE A 235 -18.05 18.61 -8.87
N SER A 236 -17.99 18.63 -10.22
CA SER A 236 -19.17 18.72 -11.08
C SER A 236 -19.81 17.34 -11.28
N ASN A 237 -20.80 17.01 -10.43
CA ASN A 237 -21.49 15.71 -10.51
C ASN A 237 -22.43 15.59 -11.73
N THR A 238 -22.96 16.70 -12.22
CA THR A 238 -23.94 16.72 -13.32
C THR A 238 -23.32 16.50 -14.70
N GLN A 239 -22.01 16.67 -14.84
CA GLN A 239 -21.29 16.53 -16.11
C GLN A 239 -20.51 15.21 -16.25
N ARG A 240 -20.66 14.29 -15.28
CA ARG A 240 -20.02 12.98 -15.31
C ARG A 240 -20.48 12.19 -16.53
N PRO A 241 -19.56 11.56 -17.28
CA PRO A 241 -19.94 10.81 -18.47
C PRO A 241 -20.71 9.55 -18.07
N SER A 242 -21.76 9.22 -18.83
CA SER A 242 -22.49 7.96 -18.63
C SER A 242 -21.69 6.79 -19.20
N TYR A 243 -21.63 5.69 -18.46
CA TYR A 243 -20.94 4.47 -18.85
C TYR A 243 -21.94 3.37 -19.20
N ASP A 244 -22.47 3.46 -20.42
CA ASP A 244 -23.43 2.53 -21.01
C ASP A 244 -23.13 2.32 -22.50
N LYS A 245 -23.82 1.35 -23.13
CA LYS A 245 -23.59 0.99 -24.54
C LYS A 245 -23.78 2.18 -25.49
N GLN A 246 -24.84 2.98 -25.30
CA GLN A 246 -25.17 4.10 -26.18
C GLN A 246 -24.10 5.19 -26.08
N SER A 247 -23.70 5.53 -24.87
CA SER A 247 -22.65 6.53 -24.61
C SER A 247 -21.31 6.12 -25.23
N LEU A 248 -20.90 4.86 -25.07
CA LEU A 248 -19.66 4.34 -25.68
C LEU A 248 -19.73 4.28 -27.21
N GLN A 249 -20.90 3.98 -27.78
CA GLN A 249 -21.09 4.00 -29.24
C GLN A 249 -21.03 5.41 -29.82
N ALA A 250 -21.53 6.41 -29.08
CA ALA A 250 -21.45 7.80 -29.50
C ALA A 250 -19.99 8.28 -29.61
N LEU A 251 -19.10 7.81 -28.72
CA LEU A 251 -17.66 8.06 -28.81
C LEU A 251 -17.00 7.41 -30.05
N CYS A 252 -17.60 6.35 -30.58
CA CYS A 252 -17.14 5.63 -31.78
C CYS A 252 -17.98 5.97 -33.03
N SER A 253 -18.60 7.15 -33.09
CA SER A 253 -19.38 7.54 -34.27
C SER A 253 -18.50 7.67 -35.51
N ALA A 254 -19.03 7.40 -36.71
CA ALA A 254 -18.26 7.49 -37.95
C ALA A 254 -17.54 8.84 -38.15
N PRO A 255 -18.14 10.01 -37.83
CA PRO A 255 -17.45 11.29 -37.88
C PRO A 255 -16.28 11.39 -36.88
N GLN A 256 -16.47 10.92 -35.64
CA GLN A 256 -15.41 10.93 -34.62
C GLN A 256 -14.25 10.01 -35.02
N LEU A 257 -14.56 8.81 -35.51
CA LEU A 257 -13.57 7.86 -36.02
C LEU A 257 -12.76 8.45 -37.17
N ALA A 258 -13.41 9.16 -38.09
CA ALA A 258 -12.72 9.80 -39.22
C ALA A 258 -11.82 10.94 -38.75
N ALA A 259 -12.30 11.80 -37.84
CA ALA A 259 -11.52 12.90 -37.27
C ALA A 259 -10.28 12.40 -36.52
N ASP A 260 -10.43 11.38 -35.67
CA ASP A 260 -9.32 10.85 -34.87
C ASP A 260 -8.30 10.10 -35.74
N LYS A 261 -8.77 9.39 -36.78
CA LYS A 261 -7.87 8.80 -37.80
C LYS A 261 -7.08 9.88 -38.53
N ALA A 262 -7.72 10.96 -38.96
CA ALA A 262 -7.04 12.07 -39.63
C ALA A 262 -6.01 12.73 -38.69
N SER A 263 -6.34 12.91 -37.41
CA SER A 263 -5.39 13.39 -36.40
C SER A 263 -4.18 12.45 -36.28
N MET A 264 -4.40 11.14 -36.20
CA MET A 264 -3.31 10.16 -36.11
C MET A 264 -2.45 10.11 -37.39
N ILE A 265 -3.05 10.24 -38.57
CA ILE A 265 -2.34 10.34 -39.84
C ILE A 265 -1.42 11.56 -39.83
N ASN A 266 -1.88 12.71 -39.33
CA ASN A 266 -1.01 13.89 -39.21
C ASN A 266 0.21 13.63 -38.32
N VAL A 267 0.06 12.90 -37.21
CA VAL A 267 1.20 12.53 -36.35
C VAL A 267 2.15 11.56 -37.07
N LEU A 268 1.63 10.61 -37.84
CA LEU A 268 2.43 9.69 -38.65
C LEU A 268 3.21 10.43 -39.76
N GLU A 269 2.59 11.38 -40.45
CA GLU A 269 3.26 12.22 -41.45
C GLU A 269 4.34 13.10 -40.81
N ASN A 270 4.06 13.69 -39.64
CA ASN A 270 5.07 14.43 -38.87
C ASN A 270 6.25 13.52 -38.47
N TRP A 271 5.99 12.27 -38.08
CA TRP A 271 7.05 11.30 -37.77
C TRP A 271 7.86 10.95 -39.02
N LYS A 272 7.18 10.68 -40.15
CA LYS A 272 7.80 10.32 -41.43
C LYS A 272 8.68 11.44 -41.97
N ALA A 273 8.24 12.70 -41.87
CA ALA A 273 9.00 13.87 -42.30
C ALA A 273 10.33 14.05 -41.53
N ARG A 274 10.49 13.38 -40.38
CA ARG A 274 11.72 13.40 -39.57
C ARG A 274 12.66 12.24 -39.90
N GLN A 275 12.28 11.37 -40.84
CA GLN A 275 13.10 10.24 -41.27
C GLN A 275 13.85 10.58 -42.56
N GLN A 276 15.02 9.97 -42.75
CA GLN A 276 15.87 10.21 -43.94
C GLN A 276 15.51 9.32 -45.13
N GLN A 277 14.84 8.19 -44.88
CA GLN A 277 14.54 7.18 -45.89
C GLN A 277 13.07 7.25 -46.31
N GLU A 278 12.78 6.91 -47.57
CA GLU A 278 11.40 6.86 -48.08
C GLU A 278 10.54 5.81 -47.36
N LYS A 279 11.17 4.68 -47.00
CA LYS A 279 10.57 3.56 -46.24
C LYS A 279 11.36 3.34 -44.94
N PRO A 280 11.21 4.23 -43.96
CA PRO A 280 11.99 4.15 -42.73
C PRO A 280 11.53 2.99 -41.84
N LEU A 281 12.46 2.44 -41.05
CA LEU A 281 12.13 1.47 -40.01
C LEU A 281 11.27 2.14 -38.93
N MET A 282 10.05 1.65 -38.74
CA MET A 282 9.17 2.07 -37.65
C MET A 282 9.22 1.07 -36.51
N ILE A 283 9.57 1.54 -35.32
CA ILE A 283 9.70 0.72 -34.11
C ILE A 283 8.48 0.95 -33.19
N PHE A 284 7.96 -0.16 -32.68
CA PHE A 284 6.95 -0.19 -31.63
C PHE A 284 7.55 -0.83 -30.39
N ILE A 285 7.62 -0.09 -29.29
CA ILE A 285 8.14 -0.63 -28.02
C ILE A 285 6.96 -1.09 -27.18
N ASN A 286 6.91 -2.40 -26.92
CA ASN A 286 5.91 -2.99 -26.04
C ASN A 286 6.59 -3.62 -24.81
N VAL A 287 6.23 -3.18 -23.62
CA VAL A 287 6.90 -3.57 -22.37
C VAL A 287 5.98 -4.30 -21.41
N SER A 288 6.45 -5.43 -20.88
CA SER A 288 5.69 -6.26 -19.97
C SER A 288 5.71 -5.74 -18.53
N GLY A 289 4.65 -6.05 -17.78
CA GLY A 289 4.61 -5.82 -16.35
C GLY A 289 5.56 -6.74 -15.57
N GLY A 290 5.78 -6.41 -14.30
CA GLY A 290 6.63 -7.21 -13.39
C GLY A 290 7.24 -6.43 -12.24
N GLY A 291 6.56 -5.37 -11.79
CA GLY A 291 7.05 -4.48 -10.72
C GLY A 291 8.41 -3.86 -11.03
N LEU A 292 9.15 -3.54 -9.97
CA LEU A 292 10.47 -2.88 -10.06
C LEU A 292 11.51 -3.73 -10.78
N ARG A 293 11.39 -5.07 -10.76
CA ARG A 293 12.25 -5.96 -11.55
C ARG A 293 12.09 -5.73 -13.04
N SER A 294 10.85 -5.58 -13.52
CA SER A 294 10.61 -5.24 -14.93
C SER A 294 11.10 -3.82 -15.25
N ALA A 295 10.90 -2.86 -14.34
CA ALA A 295 11.41 -1.51 -14.51
C ALA A 295 12.94 -1.47 -14.68
N ALA A 296 13.67 -2.19 -13.81
CA ALA A 296 15.12 -2.29 -13.90
C ALA A 296 15.58 -2.95 -15.21
N PHE A 297 14.95 -4.07 -15.58
CA PHE A 297 15.27 -4.77 -16.82
C PHE A 297 15.03 -3.87 -18.04
N VAL A 298 13.84 -3.27 -18.15
CA VAL A 298 13.46 -2.44 -19.30
C VAL A 298 14.32 -1.19 -19.41
N MET A 299 14.63 -0.50 -18.31
CA MET A 299 15.51 0.67 -18.34
C MET A 299 16.89 0.30 -18.88
N ASN A 300 17.51 -0.74 -18.31
CA ASN A 300 18.80 -1.22 -18.78
C ASN A 300 18.74 -1.66 -20.25
N THR A 301 17.71 -2.39 -20.67
CA THR A 301 17.53 -2.80 -22.07
C THR A 301 17.42 -1.60 -23.01
N LEU A 302 16.62 -0.58 -22.68
CA LEU A 302 16.49 0.63 -23.51
C LEU A 302 17.81 1.41 -23.61
N GLN A 303 18.55 1.52 -22.50
CA GLN A 303 19.88 2.15 -22.50
C GLN A 303 20.86 1.41 -23.40
N GLN A 304 20.93 0.07 -23.31
CA GLN A 304 21.82 -0.73 -24.14
C GLN A 304 21.42 -0.67 -25.61
N LEU A 305 20.13 -0.82 -25.94
CA LEU A 305 19.63 -0.77 -27.31
C LEU A 305 19.87 0.60 -27.96
N ASP A 306 19.58 1.68 -27.25
CA ASP A 306 19.81 3.03 -27.78
C ASP A 306 21.32 3.31 -27.96
N SER A 307 22.16 2.84 -27.02
CA SER A 307 23.62 2.94 -27.17
C SER A 307 24.14 2.12 -28.36
N SER A 308 23.68 0.88 -28.54
CA SER A 308 24.07 0.02 -29.66
C SER A 308 23.55 0.51 -31.01
N THR A 309 22.52 1.36 -31.02
CA THR A 309 21.98 2.03 -32.22
C THR A 309 22.45 3.47 -32.37
N ASN A 310 23.51 3.88 -31.65
CA ASN A 310 24.08 5.24 -31.71
C ASN A 310 23.04 6.35 -31.49
N GLY A 311 22.09 6.13 -30.58
CA GLY A 311 21.04 7.10 -30.24
C GLY A 311 19.86 7.18 -31.21
N GLN A 312 19.74 6.24 -32.14
CA GLN A 312 18.68 6.25 -33.16
C GLN A 312 17.39 5.55 -32.71
N LEU A 313 17.37 4.86 -31.56
CA LEU A 313 16.21 4.06 -31.13
C LEU A 313 14.95 4.92 -30.99
N MET A 314 15.03 6.03 -30.24
CA MET A 314 13.88 6.90 -30.01
C MET A 314 13.43 7.67 -31.26
N GLN A 315 14.32 7.89 -32.24
CA GLN A 315 13.99 8.55 -33.51
C GLN A 315 13.13 7.64 -34.40
N HIS A 316 13.42 6.34 -34.41
CA HIS A 316 12.66 5.33 -35.15
C HIS A 316 11.43 4.80 -34.37
N THR A 317 11.34 5.06 -33.07
CA THR A 317 10.19 4.63 -32.27
C THR A 317 9.01 5.56 -32.49
N PHE A 318 7.89 5.01 -32.98
CA PHE A 318 6.65 5.76 -33.14
C PHE A 318 5.77 5.69 -31.88
N LEU A 319 5.64 4.50 -31.29
CA LEU A 319 4.70 4.22 -30.20
C LEU A 319 5.35 3.36 -29.11
N ILE A 320 5.09 3.75 -27.86
CA ILE A 320 5.37 2.98 -26.65
C ILE A 320 4.05 2.58 -25.99
N SER A 321 3.93 1.32 -25.62
CA SER A 321 2.77 0.76 -24.92
C SER A 321 3.22 -0.39 -24.02
N GLY A 322 2.37 -0.84 -23.10
CA GLY A 322 2.71 -1.92 -22.19
C GLY A 322 1.97 -1.89 -20.86
N ALA A 323 2.58 -2.51 -19.85
CA ALA A 323 1.99 -2.64 -18.51
C ALA A 323 2.97 -2.41 -17.35
N SER A 324 2.46 -1.87 -16.25
CA SER A 324 3.08 -1.82 -14.92
C SER A 324 4.54 -1.35 -14.94
N GLY A 325 5.44 -2.07 -14.24
CA GLY A 325 6.86 -1.71 -14.10
C GLY A 325 7.60 -1.42 -15.40
N GLY A 326 7.29 -2.15 -16.48
CA GLY A 326 7.89 -1.88 -17.79
C GLY A 326 7.52 -0.50 -18.31
N MET A 327 6.25 -0.09 -18.14
CA MET A 327 5.80 1.26 -18.52
C MET A 327 6.41 2.36 -17.65
N LEU A 328 6.70 2.09 -16.37
CA LEU A 328 7.41 3.06 -15.53
C LEU A 328 8.77 3.40 -16.15
N ALA A 329 9.54 2.38 -16.53
CA ALA A 329 10.85 2.54 -17.16
C ALA A 329 10.79 3.12 -18.58
N ALA A 330 9.90 2.62 -19.43
CA ALA A 330 9.80 3.10 -20.80
C ALA A 330 9.34 4.57 -20.86
N THR A 331 8.40 4.97 -19.98
CA THR A 331 7.97 6.37 -19.86
C THR A 331 9.11 7.25 -19.34
N TYR A 332 9.84 6.79 -18.32
CA TYR A 332 10.97 7.55 -17.78
C TYR A 332 12.10 7.74 -18.80
N TYR A 333 12.47 6.68 -19.51
CA TYR A 333 13.47 6.75 -20.58
C TYR A 333 13.05 7.70 -21.70
N ARG A 334 11.78 7.62 -22.13
CA ARG A 334 11.22 8.54 -23.14
C ARG A 334 11.21 9.99 -22.66
N GLU A 335 10.91 10.26 -21.39
CA GLU A 335 10.99 11.62 -20.83
C GLU A 335 12.43 12.12 -20.68
N LEU A 336 13.39 11.25 -20.34
CA LEU A 336 14.81 11.58 -20.36
C LEU A 336 15.27 11.97 -21.77
N TYR A 337 14.83 11.22 -22.79
CA TYR A 337 15.07 11.57 -24.20
C TYR A 337 14.43 12.92 -24.55
N ARG A 338 13.18 13.17 -24.15
CA ARG A 338 12.53 14.48 -24.36
C ARG A 338 13.32 15.62 -23.71
N TYR A 339 13.83 15.41 -22.51
CA TYR A 339 14.62 16.41 -21.79
C TYR A 339 15.97 16.64 -22.49
N LYS A 340 16.62 15.58 -22.98
CA LYS A 340 17.85 15.66 -23.80
C LYS A 340 17.69 16.51 -25.06
N LEU A 341 16.50 16.52 -25.68
CA LEU A 341 16.24 17.38 -26.84
C LEU A 341 16.31 18.88 -26.52
N LYS A 342 16.18 19.27 -25.25
CA LYS A 342 16.29 20.65 -24.76
C LYS A 342 17.65 20.94 -24.13
N ASP A 343 18.24 19.93 -23.49
CA ASP A 343 19.51 20.03 -22.78
C ASP A 343 20.44 18.89 -23.23
N SER A 344 21.46 19.23 -24.02
CA SER A 344 22.42 18.26 -24.56
C SER A 344 23.36 17.64 -23.51
N THR A 345 23.38 18.16 -22.27
CA THR A 345 24.19 17.60 -21.16
C THR A 345 23.61 16.31 -20.59
N VAL A 346 22.34 16.00 -20.92
CA VAL A 346 21.65 14.80 -20.45
C VAL A 346 22.22 13.55 -21.11
N ASN A 347 22.96 12.77 -20.33
CA ASN A 347 23.44 11.46 -20.75
C ASN A 347 22.38 10.37 -20.50
N LEU A 348 21.69 9.89 -21.55
CA LEU A 348 20.66 8.83 -21.45
C LEU A 348 21.20 7.50 -20.90
N TYR A 349 22.50 7.28 -21.00
CA TYR A 349 23.15 6.02 -20.61
C TYR A 349 23.68 6.05 -19.17
N ASN A 350 23.33 7.09 -18.39
CA ASN A 350 23.67 7.13 -16.98
C ASN A 350 23.00 5.96 -16.24
N LYS A 351 23.81 5.08 -15.64
CA LYS A 351 23.36 3.89 -14.91
C LYS A 351 22.48 4.25 -13.72
N GLU A 352 22.64 5.42 -13.12
CA GLU A 352 21.82 5.88 -11.99
C GLU A 352 20.32 5.95 -12.33
N TYR A 353 19.94 6.15 -13.60
CA TYR A 353 18.52 6.15 -13.98
C TYR A 353 17.85 4.80 -13.75
N ASN A 354 18.62 3.70 -13.82
CA ASN A 354 18.14 2.38 -13.48
C ASN A 354 17.87 2.26 -11.98
N ASP A 355 18.78 2.78 -11.15
CA ASP A 355 18.64 2.77 -9.69
C ASP A 355 17.48 3.65 -9.24
N TYR A 356 17.29 4.80 -9.89
CA TYR A 356 16.16 5.70 -9.68
C TYR A 356 14.83 5.01 -9.98
N ILE A 357 14.63 4.48 -11.18
CA ILE A 357 13.32 3.91 -11.54
C ILE A 357 13.01 2.59 -10.84
N SER A 358 14.04 1.84 -10.43
CA SER A 358 13.91 0.61 -9.65
C SER A 358 13.86 0.85 -8.13
N GLY A 359 13.96 2.11 -7.69
CA GLY A 359 13.89 2.48 -6.29
C GLY A 359 12.56 2.08 -5.63
N ASP A 360 12.61 1.94 -4.30
CA ASP A 360 11.47 1.49 -3.49
C ASP A 360 10.20 2.33 -3.71
N LEU A 361 9.08 1.64 -3.90
CA LEU A 361 7.73 2.19 -3.99
C LEU A 361 6.78 1.59 -2.95
N LEU A 362 7.15 0.48 -2.31
CA LEU A 362 6.24 -0.32 -1.49
C LEU A 362 6.23 0.12 -0.04
N ASN A 363 7.38 0.46 0.55
CA ASN A 363 7.42 0.94 1.93
C ASN A 363 6.49 2.15 2.15
N PRO A 364 6.53 3.22 1.33
CA PRO A 364 5.60 4.34 1.50
C PRO A 364 4.14 3.97 1.25
N VAL A 365 3.86 3.07 0.30
CA VAL A 365 2.49 2.61 0.02
C VAL A 365 1.91 1.84 1.19
N PHE A 366 2.64 0.87 1.76
CA PHE A 366 2.17 0.09 2.90
C PHE A 366 2.13 0.93 4.18
N THR A 367 3.10 1.82 4.40
CA THR A 367 3.05 2.78 5.52
C THR A 367 1.78 3.63 5.40
N SER A 368 1.47 4.14 4.20
CA SER A 368 0.28 4.97 3.97
C SER A 368 -1.01 4.19 4.14
N MET A 369 -1.05 2.93 3.67
CA MET A 369 -2.21 2.05 3.87
C MET A 369 -2.56 1.93 5.36
N ILE A 370 -1.56 1.79 6.23
CA ILE A 370 -1.83 1.63 7.66
C ILE A 370 -2.06 2.98 8.32
N ALA A 371 -1.18 3.94 8.13
CA ALA A 371 -1.19 5.19 8.89
C ALA A 371 -2.20 6.23 8.37
N ARG A 372 -2.48 6.27 7.06
CA ARG A 372 -3.37 7.27 6.43
C ARG A 372 -4.72 6.69 6.05
N ASP A 373 -4.75 5.61 5.27
CA ASP A 373 -6.02 5.07 4.75
C ASP A 373 -6.94 4.59 5.90
N ILE A 374 -6.38 4.00 6.96
CA ILE A 374 -7.15 3.46 8.09
C ILE A 374 -7.31 4.48 9.23
N PHE A 375 -6.24 5.21 9.60
CA PHE A 375 -6.22 5.99 10.84
C PHE A 375 -6.25 7.52 10.68
N ALA A 376 -5.87 8.09 9.52
CA ALA A 376 -5.74 9.54 9.35
C ALA A 376 -5.98 10.05 7.91
N PRO A 377 -7.15 9.84 7.28
CA PRO A 377 -7.38 10.17 5.87
C PRO A 377 -7.58 11.68 5.58
N MET A 378 -7.15 12.59 6.46
CA MET A 378 -7.57 14.00 6.42
C MET A 378 -6.66 14.94 5.62
N GLN A 379 -5.45 14.52 5.28
CA GLN A 379 -4.53 15.39 4.54
C GLN A 379 -4.91 15.47 3.05
N LYS A 380 -4.89 16.68 2.49
CA LYS A 380 -5.19 16.92 1.08
C LYS A 380 -3.99 17.49 0.34
N PHE A 381 -3.95 17.29 -0.96
CA PHE A 381 -2.99 17.93 -1.88
C PHE A 381 -3.74 18.44 -3.12
N SER A 382 -3.10 19.33 -3.90
CA SER A 382 -3.72 19.96 -5.07
C SER A 382 -2.99 19.59 -6.35
N VAL A 383 -3.73 19.46 -7.44
CA VAL A 383 -3.21 19.37 -8.81
C VAL A 383 -3.98 20.37 -9.65
N GLY A 384 -3.31 21.46 -10.04
CA GLY A 384 -4.00 22.63 -10.60
C GLY A 384 -5.05 23.15 -9.62
N LYS A 385 -6.29 23.34 -10.11
CA LYS A 385 -7.44 23.81 -9.32
C LYS A 385 -8.11 22.72 -8.46
N ASN A 386 -7.78 21.45 -8.68
CA ASN A 386 -8.48 20.32 -8.05
C ASN A 386 -7.77 19.87 -6.77
N ARG A 387 -8.53 19.44 -5.76
CA ARG A 387 -8.03 18.94 -4.46
C ARG A 387 -8.35 17.46 -4.26
N TYR A 388 -7.38 16.71 -3.78
CA TYR A 388 -7.44 15.25 -3.56
C TYR A 388 -6.95 14.89 -2.17
N ILE A 389 -7.28 13.68 -1.70
CA ILE A 389 -6.81 13.14 -0.42
C ILE A 389 -5.44 12.49 -0.63
N LYS A 390 -4.54 12.66 0.35
CA LYS A 390 -3.26 11.95 0.42
C LYS A 390 -3.50 10.53 0.94
N ASP A 391 -3.77 9.60 0.03
CA ASP A 391 -3.92 8.16 0.31
C ASP A 391 -2.68 7.37 -0.15
N ARG A 392 -2.74 6.04 -0.08
CA ARG A 392 -1.64 5.19 -0.58
C ARG A 392 -1.37 5.31 -2.08
N GLY A 393 -2.35 5.75 -2.88
CA GLY A 393 -2.16 6.06 -4.30
C GLY A 393 -1.30 7.32 -4.49
N TYR A 394 -1.54 8.35 -3.67
CA TYR A 394 -0.66 9.52 -3.59
C TYR A 394 0.76 9.14 -3.14
N ALA A 395 0.90 8.26 -2.13
CA ALA A 395 2.21 7.81 -1.66
C ALA A 395 3.03 7.14 -2.78
N PHE A 396 2.39 6.31 -3.61
CA PHE A 396 3.00 5.72 -4.80
C PHE A 396 3.46 6.79 -5.79
N GLU A 397 2.59 7.72 -6.19
CA GLU A 397 2.91 8.75 -7.17
C GLU A 397 4.00 9.71 -6.69
N LYS A 398 3.96 10.10 -5.40
CA LYS A 398 4.97 10.95 -4.79
C LYS A 398 6.32 10.25 -4.77
N LYS A 399 6.38 9.00 -4.33
CA LYS A 399 7.63 8.24 -4.30
C LYS A 399 8.21 8.03 -5.70
N LEU A 400 7.37 7.67 -6.68
CA LEU A 400 7.80 7.53 -8.07
C LEU A 400 8.33 8.86 -8.64
N SER A 401 7.68 9.99 -8.30
CA SER A 401 8.18 11.32 -8.63
C SER A 401 9.56 11.57 -8.00
N ASP A 402 9.74 11.27 -6.72
CA ASP A 402 10.99 11.51 -6.00
C ASP A 402 12.13 10.64 -6.55
N ASN A 403 11.85 9.36 -6.77
CA ASN A 403 12.75 8.40 -7.40
C ASN A 403 13.23 8.94 -8.75
N THR A 404 12.35 9.52 -9.56
CA THR A 404 12.69 10.10 -10.88
C THR A 404 13.12 11.56 -10.85
N ARG A 405 13.48 12.09 -9.67
CA ARG A 405 13.91 13.48 -9.45
C ARG A 405 12.92 14.53 -9.97
N GLY A 406 11.63 14.20 -9.94
CA GLY A 406 10.54 15.06 -10.40
C GLY A 406 10.31 15.07 -11.91
N LEU A 407 11.11 14.37 -12.73
CA LEU A 407 10.99 14.41 -14.19
C LEU A 407 9.61 13.95 -14.68
N LEU A 408 9.04 12.94 -14.01
CA LEU A 408 7.72 12.41 -14.34
C LEU A 408 6.55 13.22 -13.75
N ASN A 409 6.82 14.26 -12.96
CA ASN A 409 5.80 15.11 -12.33
C ASN A 409 5.22 16.14 -13.31
N ILE A 410 4.65 15.64 -14.40
CA ILE A 410 4.09 16.40 -15.52
C ILE A 410 2.67 15.92 -15.84
N GLN A 411 1.93 16.69 -16.63
CA GLN A 411 0.59 16.37 -17.11
C GLN A 411 0.61 15.98 -18.59
N LEU A 412 -0.43 15.28 -19.07
CA LEU A 412 -0.55 14.90 -20.48
C LEU A 412 -0.48 16.11 -21.42
N LYS A 413 -1.06 17.25 -21.05
CA LYS A 413 -0.97 18.48 -21.86
C LYS A 413 0.47 18.98 -22.06
N ASP A 414 1.37 18.70 -21.10
CA ASP A 414 2.76 19.18 -21.13
C ASP A 414 3.62 18.39 -22.13
N ILE A 415 3.14 17.23 -22.60
CA ILE A 415 3.80 16.38 -23.60
C ILE A 415 3.05 16.33 -24.95
N ALA A 416 1.80 16.79 -24.99
CA ALA A 416 0.95 16.69 -26.18
C ALA A 416 1.57 17.33 -27.43
N ALA A 417 2.15 18.53 -27.31
CA ALA A 417 2.76 19.22 -28.46
C ALA A 417 3.97 18.46 -29.02
N ASP A 418 4.78 17.85 -28.16
CA ASP A 418 5.96 17.08 -28.58
C ASP A 418 5.55 15.75 -29.24
N GLU A 419 4.47 15.12 -28.78
CA GLU A 419 3.89 13.91 -29.40
C GLU A 419 3.21 14.22 -30.74
N THR A 420 2.41 15.29 -30.82
CA THR A 420 1.77 15.72 -32.08
C THR A 420 2.80 16.06 -33.16
N ALA A 421 3.91 16.71 -32.78
CA ALA A 421 5.02 17.01 -33.69
C ALA A 421 5.98 15.83 -33.91
N ALA A 422 5.68 14.64 -33.35
CA ALA A 422 6.51 13.44 -33.43
C ALA A 422 7.99 13.66 -33.05
N ARG A 423 8.26 14.57 -32.11
CA ARG A 423 9.63 14.82 -31.59
C ARG A 423 10.10 13.68 -30.70
N VAL A 424 9.14 13.00 -30.10
CA VAL A 424 9.27 11.94 -29.12
C VAL A 424 8.21 10.89 -29.41
N PRO A 425 8.44 9.61 -29.07
CA PRO A 425 7.44 8.58 -29.25
C PRO A 425 6.15 8.89 -28.49
N MET A 426 5.02 8.61 -29.12
CA MET A 426 3.71 8.65 -28.46
C MET A 426 3.62 7.53 -27.43
N ILE A 427 2.90 7.78 -26.33
CA ILE A 427 2.60 6.74 -25.34
C ILE A 427 1.09 6.45 -25.31
N ILE A 428 0.73 5.16 -25.33
CA ILE A 428 -0.61 4.69 -24.95
C ILE A 428 -0.51 3.95 -23.62
N PHE A 429 -0.98 4.58 -22.55
CA PHE A 429 -1.13 3.89 -21.26
C PHE A 429 -2.42 3.08 -21.28
N ASN A 430 -2.32 1.77 -21.06
CA ASN A 430 -3.48 0.89 -20.98
C ASN A 430 -3.85 0.60 -19.54
N SER A 431 -5.13 0.60 -19.22
CA SER A 431 -5.63 0.06 -17.96
C SER A 431 -6.89 -0.78 -18.22
N VAL A 432 -7.38 -1.47 -17.20
CA VAL A 432 -8.56 -2.35 -17.33
C VAL A 432 -9.69 -1.80 -16.47
N ILE A 433 -10.85 -1.60 -17.08
CA ILE A 433 -12.07 -1.20 -16.40
C ILE A 433 -12.61 -2.43 -15.67
N LYS A 434 -12.58 -2.41 -14.35
CA LYS A 434 -12.91 -3.59 -13.52
C LYS A 434 -14.34 -4.11 -13.68
N ARG A 435 -15.27 -3.24 -14.04
CA ARG A 435 -16.69 -3.56 -14.14
C ARG A 435 -16.96 -4.59 -15.25
N ASP A 436 -16.24 -4.51 -16.37
CA ASP A 436 -16.55 -5.29 -17.58
C ASP A 436 -15.30 -5.77 -18.35
N GLY A 437 -14.09 -5.47 -17.88
CA GLY A 437 -12.84 -5.92 -18.49
C GLY A 437 -12.41 -5.12 -19.73
N ARG A 438 -13.12 -4.06 -20.11
CA ARG A 438 -12.73 -3.21 -21.25
C ARG A 438 -11.39 -2.53 -20.99
N LYS A 439 -10.62 -2.32 -22.06
CA LYS A 439 -9.38 -1.53 -21.99
C LYS A 439 -9.73 -0.05 -21.90
N LEU A 440 -9.10 0.66 -20.98
CA LEU A 440 -9.11 2.13 -20.95
C LEU A 440 -7.79 2.62 -21.52
N LEU A 441 -7.85 3.27 -22.68
CA LEU A 441 -6.72 3.79 -23.44
C LEU A 441 -6.51 5.25 -23.08
N ILE A 442 -5.31 5.61 -22.62
CA ILE A 442 -4.94 6.98 -22.25
C ILE A 442 -3.78 7.41 -23.14
N SER A 443 -3.97 8.49 -23.89
CA SER A 443 -2.96 9.11 -24.76
C SER A 443 -3.20 10.62 -24.83
N THR A 444 -2.21 11.36 -25.33
CA THR A 444 -2.40 12.77 -25.69
C THR A 444 -3.18 12.96 -26.99
N GLN A 445 -3.18 11.94 -27.85
CA GLN A 445 -3.91 11.93 -29.11
C GLN A 445 -5.25 11.21 -28.94
N PRO A 446 -6.29 11.59 -29.69
CA PRO A 446 -7.59 10.92 -29.63
C PRO A 446 -7.52 9.54 -30.30
N LEU A 447 -8.18 8.54 -29.70
CA LEU A 447 -8.05 7.11 -30.01
C LEU A 447 -9.39 6.40 -30.25
N SER A 448 -10.47 7.09 -30.59
CA SER A 448 -11.77 6.43 -30.83
C SER A 448 -11.69 5.30 -31.85
N PHE A 449 -10.80 5.41 -32.84
CA PHE A 449 -10.59 4.36 -33.85
C PHE A 449 -9.98 3.07 -33.31
N MET A 450 -9.42 3.10 -32.10
CA MET A 450 -8.89 1.95 -31.37
C MET A 450 -9.90 1.37 -30.36
N MET A 451 -11.06 2.01 -30.17
CA MET A 451 -12.10 1.53 -29.25
C MET A 451 -12.84 0.29 -29.77
N LYS A 452 -12.68 -0.02 -31.06
CA LYS A 452 -13.36 -1.11 -31.76
C LYS A 452 -12.52 -1.64 -32.91
N SER A 453 -12.60 -2.94 -33.16
CA SER A 453 -12.00 -3.55 -34.36
C SER A 453 -12.49 -2.89 -35.65
N ARG A 454 -11.57 -2.69 -36.60
CA ARG A 454 -11.81 -2.05 -37.90
C ARG A 454 -12.99 -2.68 -38.66
N TYR A 455 -13.14 -4.00 -38.59
CA TYR A 455 -14.21 -4.73 -39.27
C TYR A 455 -15.60 -4.36 -38.77
N PHE A 456 -15.71 -3.87 -37.54
CA PHE A 456 -16.99 -3.54 -36.92
C PHE A 456 -17.22 -2.04 -36.78
N HIS A 457 -16.38 -1.17 -37.38
CA HIS A 457 -16.53 0.30 -37.25
C HIS A 457 -17.91 0.80 -37.68
N SER A 458 -18.54 0.20 -38.69
CA SER A 458 -19.89 0.54 -39.16
C SER A 458 -21.02 -0.19 -38.43
N ASP A 459 -20.72 -1.24 -37.66
CA ASP A 459 -21.73 -2.12 -37.07
C ASP A 459 -22.18 -1.62 -35.69
N THR A 460 -23.30 -0.91 -35.60
CA THR A 460 -23.82 -0.40 -34.32
C THR A 460 -24.32 -1.48 -33.35
N SER A 461 -24.38 -2.75 -33.74
CA SER A 461 -24.77 -3.84 -32.83
C SER A 461 -23.62 -4.22 -31.88
N VAL A 462 -22.37 -4.16 -32.36
CA VAL A 462 -21.16 -4.53 -31.64
C VAL A 462 -20.72 -3.40 -30.72
N SER A 463 -20.47 -3.71 -29.45
CA SER A 463 -19.98 -2.73 -28.46
C SER A 463 -18.49 -2.46 -28.63
N ALA A 464 -18.04 -1.31 -28.14
CA ALA A 464 -16.62 -1.03 -28.01
C ALA A 464 -15.96 -2.00 -27.01
N ASP A 465 -14.76 -2.50 -27.32
CA ASP A 465 -13.92 -3.34 -26.45
C ASP A 465 -12.83 -2.54 -25.74
N ALA A 466 -12.68 -1.26 -26.11
CA ALA A 466 -11.83 -0.29 -25.47
C ALA A 466 -12.54 1.07 -25.32
N VAL A 467 -12.01 1.93 -24.45
CA VAL A 467 -12.54 3.26 -24.15
C VAL A 467 -11.41 4.27 -24.27
N ASP A 468 -11.57 5.28 -25.11
CA ASP A 468 -10.68 6.44 -25.14
C ASP A 468 -10.96 7.32 -23.91
N PHE A 469 -9.96 7.41 -23.03
CA PHE A 469 -10.01 8.22 -21.82
C PHE A 469 -10.26 9.70 -22.10
N GLY A 470 -9.59 10.26 -23.10
CA GLY A 470 -9.72 11.68 -23.46
C GLY A 470 -11.14 12.00 -23.93
N ALA A 471 -11.70 11.12 -24.76
CA ALA A 471 -13.06 11.27 -25.27
C ALA A 471 -14.12 11.07 -24.16
N MET A 472 -13.97 10.02 -23.33
CA MET A 472 -14.89 9.71 -22.24
C MET A 472 -14.95 10.84 -21.20
N PHE A 473 -13.79 11.37 -20.80
CA PHE A 473 -13.69 12.35 -19.72
C PHE A 473 -13.52 13.80 -20.21
N LYS A 474 -13.97 14.12 -21.43
CA LYS A 474 -13.80 15.46 -22.05
C LYS A 474 -14.28 16.63 -21.19
N ASN A 475 -15.29 16.42 -20.35
CA ASN A 475 -15.86 17.43 -19.45
C ASN A 475 -15.16 17.49 -18.07
N GLN A 476 -14.13 16.65 -17.84
CA GLN A 476 -13.39 16.55 -16.58
C GLN A 476 -11.93 17.02 -16.72
N ASP A 477 -11.60 17.78 -17.76
CA ASP A 477 -10.24 18.26 -18.05
C ASP A 477 -9.22 17.10 -18.20
N PRO A 478 -9.42 16.14 -19.13
CA PRO A 478 -8.66 14.88 -19.15
C PRO A 478 -7.16 15.08 -19.40
N MET A 479 -6.79 16.15 -20.11
CA MET A 479 -5.38 16.49 -20.39
C MET A 479 -4.62 17.05 -19.18
N ASN A 480 -5.31 17.35 -18.07
CA ASN A 480 -4.68 17.68 -16.79
C ASN A 480 -4.26 16.43 -16.00
N LEU A 481 -4.58 15.22 -16.48
CA LEU A 481 -4.14 13.96 -15.85
C LEU A 481 -2.61 13.97 -15.72
N ARG A 482 -2.12 13.67 -14.52
CA ARG A 482 -0.67 13.50 -14.29
C ARG A 482 -0.18 12.25 -14.99
N VAL A 483 1.00 12.29 -15.59
CA VAL A 483 1.66 11.10 -16.16
C VAL A 483 1.88 10.04 -15.06
N LEU A 484 2.23 10.46 -13.84
CA LEU A 484 2.28 9.60 -12.64
C LEU A 484 0.95 8.88 -12.37
N THR A 485 -0.18 9.56 -12.54
CA THR A 485 -1.51 8.94 -12.39
C THR A 485 -1.80 7.95 -13.50
N ALA A 486 -1.50 8.28 -14.76
CA ALA A 486 -1.67 7.35 -15.89
C ALA A 486 -0.84 6.06 -15.68
N MET A 487 0.41 6.21 -15.23
CA MET A 487 1.28 5.09 -14.87
C MET A 487 0.75 4.29 -13.68
N ARG A 488 0.23 4.95 -12.64
CA ARG A 488 -0.41 4.26 -11.51
C ARG A 488 -1.62 3.46 -11.95
N MET A 489 -2.49 4.01 -12.79
CA MET A 489 -3.63 3.30 -13.38
C MET A 489 -3.17 2.08 -14.21
N ASN A 490 -2.09 2.23 -14.98
CA ASN A 490 -1.45 1.15 -15.75
C ASN A 490 -0.77 0.09 -14.86
N ALA A 491 -0.38 0.45 -13.63
CA ALA A 491 0.29 -0.43 -12.67
C ALA A 491 -0.61 -0.94 -11.55
N THR A 492 -1.91 -0.60 -11.53
CA THR A 492 -2.78 -0.87 -10.39
C THR A 492 -3.00 -2.37 -10.20
N PHE A 493 -2.55 -2.86 -9.05
CA PHE A 493 -2.87 -4.19 -8.53
C PHE A 493 -3.67 -4.03 -7.23
N PRO A 494 -4.94 -4.43 -7.17
CA PRO A 494 -5.87 -4.05 -6.08
C PRO A 494 -5.41 -4.38 -4.65
N TYR A 495 -4.53 -5.37 -4.49
CA TYR A 495 -3.99 -5.76 -3.19
C TYR A 495 -2.92 -4.79 -2.66
N VAL A 496 -2.31 -3.97 -3.53
CA VAL A 496 -1.23 -3.04 -3.19
C VAL A 496 -1.67 -1.60 -3.45
N LEU A 497 -2.16 -1.33 -4.65
CA LEU A 497 -2.62 0.00 -5.07
C LEU A 497 -4.15 0.08 -5.01
N PRO A 498 -4.71 1.25 -4.67
CA PRO A 498 -6.15 1.45 -4.65
C PRO A 498 -6.67 1.54 -6.08
N ASN A 499 -7.90 1.06 -6.29
CA ASN A 499 -8.55 1.17 -7.60
C ASN A 499 -8.93 2.62 -7.87
N VAL A 500 -8.72 3.04 -9.12
CA VAL A 500 -9.06 4.38 -9.63
C VAL A 500 -10.43 4.39 -10.27
#